data_AF-A0AAD5BMS4-F1
#
_entry.id   AF-A0AAD5BMS4-F1
#
_cell.length_a   1.000
_cell.length_b   1.000
_cell.length_c   1.000
_cell.angle_alpha   90.00
_cell.angle_beta   90.00
_cell.angle_gamma   90.00
#
_symmetry.space_group_name_H-M   'P 1'
#
loop_
_entity.id
_entity.type
_entity.pdbx_description
1 polymer ?
#
loop_
_entity_poly.entity_id
_entity_poly.type
_entity_poly.pdbx_seq_one_letter_code
_entity_poly.pdbx_strand_id
1 'polypeptide(L)' 'MQPDAQGKFPYTGSMDCAMKTLKAGGPFKFYTGFPVYCVRIAPHVMMTWIFLNQIQKLEKKAGL' A
#
# COMPACT_ATOMS: atom_id res chain seq x y z
N MET A 1 11.07 -10.23 5.76
CA MET A 1 10.31 -11.36 6.32
C MET A 1 10.65 -11.40 7.80
N GLN A 2 9.70 -11.18 8.69
CA GLN A 2 9.98 -11.42 10.10
C GLN A 2 10.30 -12.91 10.28
N PRO A 3 11.39 -13.27 11.00
CA PRO A 3 11.66 -14.65 11.33
C PRO A 3 10.53 -15.18 12.20
N ASP A 4 10.12 -16.42 11.95
CA ASP A 4 9.19 -17.11 12.82
C ASP A 4 9.81 -17.33 14.21
N ALA A 5 9.02 -17.66 15.23
CA ALA A 5 9.48 -17.80 16.63
C ALA A 5 10.63 -18.81 16.83
N GLN A 6 10.91 -19.64 15.81
CA GLN A 6 11.98 -20.64 15.77
C GLN A 6 13.20 -20.21 14.93
N GLY A 7 13.31 -18.94 14.53
CA GLY A 7 14.48 -18.38 13.85
C GLY A 7 14.69 -18.84 12.40
N LYS A 8 13.81 -19.70 11.86
CA LYS A 8 13.85 -20.13 10.46
C LYS A 8 13.08 -19.14 9.59
N PHE A 9 13.71 -18.67 8.52
CA PHE A 9 13.00 -17.88 7.51
C PHE A 9 11.98 -18.79 6.78
N PRO A 10 10.69 -18.43 6.75
CA PRO A 10 9.65 -19.25 6.13
C PRO A 10 9.82 -19.39 4.60
N TYR A 11 10.63 -18.51 3.99
CA TYR A 11 10.89 -18.45 2.56
C TYR A 11 12.36 -18.14 2.29
N THR A 12 12.95 -18.83 1.33
CA THR A 12 14.35 -18.64 0.91
C THR A 12 14.54 -17.42 0.00
N GLY A 13 13.44 -16.84 -0.49
CA GLY A 13 13.44 -15.63 -1.32
C GLY A 13 12.02 -15.13 -1.64
N SER A 14 11.93 -14.00 -2.32
CA SER A 14 10.65 -13.39 -2.75
C SER A 14 9.87 -14.29 -3.72
N MET A 15 10.56 -15.01 -4.61
CA MET A 15 9.94 -15.95 -5.56
C MET A 15 9.35 -17.20 -4.88
N ASP A 16 10.06 -17.80 -3.90
CA ASP A 16 9.56 -18.94 -3.13
C ASP A 16 8.32 -18.57 -2.31
N CYS A 17 8.30 -17.35 -1.76
CA CYS A 17 7.12 -16.79 -1.10
C CYS A 17 5.93 -16.62 -2.04
N ALA A 18 6.15 -16.04 -3.22
CA ALA A 18 5.08 -15.87 -4.20
C ALA A 18 4.50 -17.22 -4.63
N MET A 19 5.35 -18.23 -4.90
CA MET A 19 4.90 -19.54 -5.34
C MET A 19 4.16 -20.31 -4.24
N LYS A 20 4.64 -20.29 -2.99
CA LYS A 20 3.95 -20.92 -1.85
C LYS A 20 2.66 -20.18 -1.48
N THR A 21 2.62 -18.85 -1.57
CA THR A 21 1.39 -18.07 -1.32
C THR A 21 0.33 -18.35 -2.39
N LEU A 22 0.73 -18.43 -3.67
CA LEU A 22 -0.16 -18.84 -4.76
C LEU A 22 -0.69 -20.27 -4.55
N LYS A 23 0.16 -21.22 -4.13
CA LYS A 23 -0.25 -22.61 -3.86
C LYS A 23 -1.14 -22.75 -2.61
N ALA A 24 -0.92 -21.95 -1.57
CA ALA A 24 -1.62 -22.08 -0.29
C ALA A 24 -3.03 -21.46 -0.29
N GLY A 25 -3.26 -20.41 -1.08
CA GLY A 25 -4.57 -19.72 -1.05
C GLY A 25 -4.93 -18.97 -2.32
N GLY A 26 -4.26 -19.27 -3.44
CA GLY A 26 -4.55 -18.68 -4.74
C GLY A 26 -4.17 -17.20 -4.86
N PRO A 27 -4.47 -16.58 -6.01
CA PRO A 27 -4.12 -15.18 -6.29
C PRO A 27 -4.83 -14.20 -5.36
N PHE A 28 -5.98 -14.56 -4.79
CA PHE A 28 -6.75 -13.69 -3.89
C PHE A 28 -6.05 -13.44 -2.55
N LYS A 29 -5.13 -14.31 -2.10
CA LYS A 29 -4.36 -14.07 -0.88
C LYS A 29 -3.45 -12.83 -0.98
N PHE A 30 -2.96 -12.49 -2.17
CA PHE A 30 -2.16 -11.28 -2.39
C PHE A 30 -2.98 -10.00 -2.20
N TYR A 31 -4.30 -10.05 -2.43
CA TYR A 31 -5.19 -8.89 -2.33
C TYR A 31 -5.86 -8.74 -0.95
N THR A 32 -5.61 -9.65 0.01
CA THR A 32 -6.22 -9.58 1.34
C THR A 32 -5.87 -8.30 2.13
N GLY A 33 -4.75 -7.66 1.82
CA GLY A 33 -4.33 -6.38 2.41
C GLY A 33 -4.91 -5.13 1.73
N PHE A 34 -5.66 -5.28 0.65
CA PHE A 34 -6.17 -4.14 -0.14
C PHE A 34 -7.06 -3.18 0.67
N PRO A 35 -7.98 -3.63 1.55
CA PRO A 35 -8.79 -2.70 2.35
C PRO A 35 -7.95 -1.84 3.31
N VAL A 36 -6.93 -2.45 3.94
CA VAL A 36 -6.03 -1.74 4.87
C VAL A 36 -5.15 -0.74 4.10
N TYR A 37 -4.71 -1.11 2.89
CA TYR A 37 -3.99 -0.22 1.98
C TYR A 37 -4.84 1.00 1.60
N CYS A 38 -6.11 0.80 1.25
CA CYS A 38 -7.03 1.90 0.94
C CYS A 38 -7.21 2.86 2.13
N VAL A 39 -7.41 2.35 3.35
CA VAL A 39 -7.55 3.18 4.55
C VAL A 39 -6.28 4.00 4.84
N ARG A 40 -5.10 3.45 4.55
CA ARG A 40 -3.83 4.17 4.72
C ARG A 40 -3.60 5.25 3.64
N ILE A 41 -4.03 5.01 2.41
CA ILE A 41 -3.76 5.92 1.29
C ILE A 41 -4.76 7.04 1.18
N ALA A 42 -6.02 6.81 1.57
CA ALA A 42 -7.04 7.84 1.64
C ALA A 42 -6.55 9.14 2.31
N PRO A 43 -5.99 9.11 3.55
CA PRO A 43 -5.53 10.34 4.20
C PRO A 43 -4.33 10.98 3.48
N HIS A 44 -3.43 10.18 2.89
CA HIS A 44 -2.30 10.72 2.12
C HIS A 44 -2.77 11.48 0.88
N VAL A 45 -3.71 10.90 0.11
CA VAL A 45 -4.25 11.53 -1.09
C VAL A 45 -5.08 12.77 -0.73
N MET A 46 -5.88 12.70 0.34
CA MET A 46 -6.66 13.83 0.85
C MET A 46 -5.75 14.99 1.28
N MET A 47 -4.62 14.71 1.94
CA MET A 47 -3.66 15.73 2.32
C MET A 47 -3.11 16.48 1.09
N THR A 48 -2.64 15.73 0.08
CA THR A 48 -2.16 16.32 -1.18
C THR A 48 -3.25 17.12 -1.89
N TRP A 49 -4.49 16.63 -1.87
CA TRP A 49 -5.62 17.31 -2.49
C TRP A 49 -5.98 18.64 -1.81
N ILE A 50 -5.85 18.72 -0.49
CA ILE A 50 -6.05 19.97 0.26
C ILE A 50 -5.00 21.02 -0.14
N PHE A 51 -3.73 20.62 -0.25
CA PHE A 51 -2.66 21.53 -0.69
C PHE A 51 -2.91 22.07 -2.10
N LEU A 52 -3.28 21.20 -3.04
CA LEU A 52 -3.62 21.62 -4.41
C LEU A 52 -4.80 22.60 -4.42
N ASN A 53 -5.82 22.38 -3.59
CA ASN A 53 -6.95 23.32 -3.47
C ASN A 53 -6.52 24.70 -2.95
N GLN A 54 -5.55 24.78 -2.03
CA GLN A 54 -5.04 26.06 -1.55
C GLN A 54 -4.27 26.79 -2.66
N ILE A 55 -3.42 26.06 -3.40
CA ILE A 55 -2.67 26.61 -4.53
C ILE A 55 -3.62 27.13 -5.62
N GLN A 56 -4.62 26.34 -6.01
CA GLN A 56 -5.61 26.76 -7.02
C GLN A 56 -6.46 27.96 -6.56
N LYS A 57 -6.79 28.08 -5.27
CA LYS A 57 -7.48 29.26 -4.73
C LYS A 57 -6.59 30.50 -4.77
N LEU A 58 -5.30 30.35 -4.52
CA LEU A 58 -4.32 31.42 -4.56
C LEU A 58 -4.07 31.87 -6.01
N GLU A 59 -3.95 30.93 -6.94
CA GLU A 59 -3.84 31.18 -8.38
C GLU A 59 -5.05 31.97 -8.91
N LYS A 60 -6.27 31.53 -8.59
CA LYS A 60 -7.51 32.26 -8.95
C LYS A 60 -7.62 33.64 -8.32
N LYS A 61 -7.04 33.86 -7.13
CA LYS A 61 -6.98 35.17 -6.48
C LYS A 61 -5.90 36.07 -7.07
N ALA A 62 -4.80 35.48 -7.54
CA ALA A 62 -3.68 36.20 -8.16
C ALA A 62 -3.95 36.59 -9.63
N GLY A 63 -5.05 36.12 -10.22
CA GLY A 63 -5.53 36.61 -11.52
C GLY A 63 -4.86 35.98 -12.74
N LEU A 64 -4.55 34.68 -12.68
CA LEU A 64 -4.28 33.83 -13.85
C LEU A 64 -5.52 33.00 -14.20
#